data_AF-A0A352NX85-F1
#
_entry.id   AF-A0A352NX85-F1
#
_cell.length_a   1.000
_cell.length_b   1.000
_cell.length_c   1.000
_cell.angle_alpha   90.00
_cell.angle_beta   90.00
_cell.angle_gamma   90.00
#
_symmetry.space_group_name_H-M   'P 1'
#
loop_
_entity.id
_entity.type
_entity.pdbx_description
1 polymer ?
#
loop_
_entity_poly.entity_id
_entity_poly.type
_entity_poly.pdbx_seq_one_letter_code
_entity_poly.pdbx_strand_id
1 'polypeptide(L)'
;MDLDRNKRNIIIASMVAMFLAAVEGTVVITAVPTIVKSLNGFHLISWVFSTYLLTSTITTPIYGKLADLYGRKNILTLGIIIFLIGSF
;
A
#
# COMPACT_ATOMS: atom_id res chain seq x y z
N MET A 1 7.71 -28.05 -18.08
CA MET A 1 7.69 -26.78 -18.82
C MET A 1 6.59 -25.83 -18.32
N ASP A 2 5.41 -26.32 -17.93
CA ASP A 2 4.32 -25.46 -17.40
C ASP A 2 4.57 -24.92 -15.97
N LEU A 3 5.27 -25.68 -15.12
CA LEU A 3 5.66 -25.27 -13.77
C LEU A 3 6.54 -24.00 -13.77
N ASP A 4 7.40 -23.84 -14.79
CA ASP A 4 8.28 -22.68 -14.93
C ASP A 4 7.51 -21.44 -15.38
N ARG A 5 6.47 -21.63 -16.21
CA ARG A 5 5.59 -20.55 -16.66
C ARG A 5 4.71 -20.02 -15.54
N ASN A 6 4.18 -20.89 -14.67
CA ASN A 6 3.43 -20.48 -13.48
C ASN A 6 4.31 -19.73 -12.47
N LYS A 7 5.52 -20.23 -12.19
CA LYS A 7 6.48 -19.53 -11.33
C LYS A 7 6.85 -18.16 -11.89
N ARG A 8 7.12 -18.07 -13.20
CA ARG A 8 7.40 -16.79 -13.87
C ARG A 8 6.24 -15.81 -13.72
N ASN A 9 5.00 -16.27 -13.92
CA ASN A 9 3.82 -15.42 -13.77
C ASN A 9 3.64 -14.91 -12.33
N ILE A 10 3.90 -15.75 -11.32
CA ILE A 10 3.84 -15.35 -9.90
C ILE A 10 4.92 -14.30 -9.60
N ILE A 11 6.14 -14.48 -10.11
CA ILE A 11 7.23 -13.51 -9.92
C ILE A 11 6.85 -12.16 -10.53
N ILE A 12 6.37 -12.16 -11.78
CA ILE A 12 5.93 -10.92 -12.45
C ILE A 12 4.80 -10.25 -11.66
N ALA A 13 3.80 -11.00 -11.22
CA ALA A 13 2.70 -10.46 -10.41
C ALA A 13 3.19 -9.84 -9.09
N SER A 14 4.11 -10.51 -8.39
CA SER A 14 4.72 -9.98 -7.16
C SER A 14 5.58 -8.74 -7.43
N MET A 15 6.29 -8.67 -8.55
CA MET A 15 7.06 -7.49 -8.95
C MET A 15 6.16 -6.27 -9.19
N VAL A 16 5.02 -6.47 -9.87
CA VAL A 16 4.03 -5.40 -10.06
C VAL A 16 3.43 -4.97 -8.73
N ALA A 17 3.13 -5.91 -7.83
CA ALA A 17 2.64 -5.58 -6.49
C ALA A 17 3.67 -4.79 -5.66
N MET A 18 4.96 -5.16 -5.73
CA MET A 18 6.03 -4.40 -5.07
C MET A 18 6.19 -3.00 -5.67
N PHE A 19 6.04 -2.85 -6.98
CA PHE A 19 6.04 -1.54 -7.63
C PHE A 19 4.87 -0.69 -7.12
N LEU A 20 3.67 -1.25 -7.01
CA LEU A 20 2.51 -0.58 -6.45
C LEU A 20 2.77 -0.10 -5.01
N ALA A 21 3.36 -0.95 -4.17
CA ALA A 21 3.73 -0.61 -2.79
C ALA A 21 4.79 0.50 -2.73
N ALA A 22 5.75 0.53 -3.66
CA ALA A 22 6.74 1.60 -3.72
C ALA A 22 6.13 2.96 -4.08
N VAL A 23 5.10 2.98 -4.94
CA VAL A 23 4.39 4.20 -5.34
C VAL A 23 3.62 4.80 -4.16
N GLU A 24 3.00 3.98 -3.32
CA GLU A 24 2.16 4.42 -2.19
C GLU A 24 2.88 5.45 -1.29
N GLY A 25 4.09 5.13 -0.83
CA GLY A 25 4.87 6.06 0.01
C GLY A 25 5.22 7.39 -0.69
N THR A 26 5.43 7.38 -2.01
CA THR A 26 5.75 8.60 -2.77
C THR A 26 4.54 9.49 -3.03
N VAL A 27 3.36 8.89 -3.23
CA VAL A 27 2.11 9.63 -3.47
C VAL A 27 1.73 10.44 -2.24
N VAL A 28 1.88 9.87 -1.04
CA VAL A 28 1.57 10.56 0.21
C VAL A 28 2.45 11.80 0.37
N ILE A 29 3.76 11.67 0.18
CA ILE A 29 4.73 12.77 0.33
C ILE A 29 4.40 13.94 -0.63
N THR A 30 4.03 13.64 -1.87
CA THR A 30 3.71 14.67 -2.87
C THR A 30 2.36 15.34 -2.61
N ALA A 31 1.41 14.66 -1.97
CA ALA A 31 0.10 15.20 -1.62
C ALA A 31 0.10 16.04 -0.34
N VAL A 32 1.03 15.82 0.60
CA VAL A 32 1.06 16.50 1.92
C VAL A 32 0.98 18.03 1.82
N PRO A 33 1.75 18.74 0.97
CA PRO A 33 1.68 20.20 0.89
C PRO A 33 0.28 20.71 0.51
N THR A 34 -0.42 19.99 -0.39
CA THR A 34 -1.77 20.32 -0.83
C THR A 34 -2.79 20.10 0.29
N ILE A 35 -2.70 18.96 1.00
CA ILE A 35 -3.58 18.62 2.14
C ILE A 35 -3.43 19.65 3.25
N VAL A 36 -2.20 20.00 3.61
CA VAL A 36 -1.98 20.93 4.70
C VAL A 36 -2.36 22.36 4.33
N LYS A 37 -2.20 22.73 3.05
CA LYS A 37 -2.68 24.02 2.54
C LYS A 37 -4.21 24.11 2.59
N SER A 38 -4.95 23.04 2.26
CA SER A 38 -6.42 23.05 2.34
C SER A 38 -6.93 23.09 3.79
N LEU A 39 -6.16 22.55 4.73
CA LEU A 39 -6.43 22.62 6.17
C LEU A 39 -5.93 23.91 6.84
N ASN A 40 -5.35 24.83 6.07
CA ASN A 40 -4.85 26.14 6.52
C ASN A 40 -3.89 26.08 7.72
N GLY A 41 -3.13 24.98 7.87
CA GLY A 41 -2.39 24.67 9.08
C GLY A 41 -1.04 24.01 8.82
N PHE A 42 -0.02 24.76 8.39
CA PHE A 42 1.35 24.27 8.12
C PHE A 42 1.97 23.43 9.26
N HIS A 43 1.56 23.66 10.51
CA HIS A 43 1.96 22.87 11.67
C HIS A 43 1.49 21.39 11.63
N LEU A 44 0.50 21.08 10.79
CA LEU A 44 -0.04 19.72 10.62
C LEU A 44 0.85 18.83 9.77
N ILE A 45 1.86 19.35 9.06
CA ILE A 45 2.77 18.53 8.23
C ILE A 45 3.35 17.38 9.06
N SER A 46 3.91 17.68 10.24
CA SER A 46 4.49 16.66 11.12
C SER A 46 3.46 15.63 11.57
N TRP A 47 2.23 16.08 11.89
CA TRP A 47 1.14 15.20 12.30
C TRP A 47 0.66 14.26 11.19
N VAL A 48 0.62 14.74 9.93
CA VAL A 48 0.28 13.90 8.77
C VAL A 48 1.29 12.78 8.62
N PHE A 49 2.59 13.07 8.71
CA PHE A 49 3.63 12.04 8.65
C PHE A 49 3.57 11.07 9.82
N SER A 50 3.42 11.57 11.06
CA SER A 50 3.35 10.71 12.24
C SER A 50 2.14 9.78 12.23
N THR A 51 0.96 10.29 11.86
CA THR A 51 -0.26 9.48 11.77
C THR A 51 -0.17 8.45 10.66
N TYR A 52 0.33 8.84 9.48
CA TYR A 52 0.57 7.91 8.38
C TYR A 52 1.50 6.75 8.78
N LEU A 53 2.66 7.05 9.38
CA LEU A 53 3.60 6.02 9.82
C LEU A 53 3.02 5.14 10.93
N LEU A 54 2.32 5.74 11.90
CA LEU A 54 1.68 5.01 13.00
C LEU A 54 0.63 4.03 12.45
N THR A 55 -0.26 4.51 11.58
CA THR A 55 -1.29 3.67 10.96
C THR A 55 -0.66 2.56 10.11
N SER A 56 0.32 2.87 9.25
CA SER A 56 1.03 1.88 8.43
C SER A 56 1.72 0.80 9.27
N THR A 57 2.34 1.21 10.38
CA THR A 57 3.02 0.28 11.31
C THR A 57 2.03 -0.65 12.00
N ILE A 58 0.87 -0.14 12.42
CA ILE A 58 -0.16 -0.94 13.11
C ILE A 58 -0.89 -1.87 12.12
N THR A 59 -1.13 -1.43 10.88
CA THR A 59 -1.87 -2.22 9.89
C THR A 59 -1.04 -3.35 9.28
N THR A 60 0.28 -3.17 9.14
CA THR A 60 1.18 -4.19 8.58
C THR A 60 1.03 -5.59 9.23
N PRO A 61 1.13 -5.75 10.56
CA PRO A 61 0.95 -7.06 11.19
C PRO A 61 -0.48 -7.60 11.08
N ILE A 62 -1.49 -6.72 11.03
CA ILE A 62 -2.90 -7.11 10.85
C ILE A 62 -3.07 -7.78 9.48
N TYR A 63 -2.60 -7.13 8.41
CA TYR A 63 -2.66 -7.69 7.06
C TYR A 63 -1.78 -8.92 6.89
N GLY A 64 -0.63 -8.97 7.57
CA GLY A 64 0.20 -10.18 7.63
C GLY A 64 -0.55 -11.37 8.20
N LYS A 65 -1.19 -11.19 9.36
CA LYS A 65 -2.00 -12.25 9.99
C LYS A 65 -3.23 -12.63 9.16
N LEU A 66 -3.88 -11.66 8.51
CA LEU A 66 -4.97 -11.95 7.59
C LEU A 66 -4.50 -12.76 6.38
N ALA A 67 -3.32 -12.47 5.83
CA ALA A 67 -2.74 -13.20 4.70
C ALA A 67 -2.40 -14.66 5.08
N ASP A 68 -1.97 -14.89 6.31
CA ASP A 68 -1.72 -16.23 6.83
C ASP A 68 -3.02 -17.03 7.04
N LEU A 69 -4.08 -16.38 7.54
CA LEU A 69 -5.38 -17.04 7.81
C LEU A 69 -6.22 -17.30 6.56
N TYR A 70 -6.29 -16.34 5.64
CA TYR A 70 -7.19 -16.37 4.48
C TYR A 70 -6.49 -16.62 3.13
N GLY A 71 -5.16 -16.81 3.19
CA GLY A 71 -4.32 -17.04 2.03
C GLY A 71 -3.76 -15.75 1.42
N ARG A 72 -2.45 -15.78 1.15
CA ARG A 72 -1.64 -14.64 0.65
C ARG A 72 -2.20 -14.02 -0.63
N LYS A 73 -2.66 -14.86 -1.57
CA LYS A 73 -3.20 -14.42 -2.86
C LYS A 73 -4.46 -13.57 -2.68
N ASN A 74 -5.40 -14.03 -1.85
CA ASN A 74 -6.69 -13.38 -1.66
C ASN A 74 -6.54 -12.01 -1.00
N ILE A 75 -5.70 -11.93 0.05
CA ILE A 75 -5.44 -10.68 0.75
C ILE A 75 -4.66 -9.68 -0.11
N LEU A 76 -3.70 -10.16 -0.90
CA LEU A 76 -3.00 -9.31 -1.87
C LEU A 76 -3.97 -8.73 -2.91
N THR A 77 -4.85 -9.56 -3.47
CA THR A 77 -5.87 -9.10 -4.44
C THR A 77 -6.86 -8.11 -3.81
N LEU A 78 -7.31 -8.35 -2.58
CA LEU A 78 -8.15 -7.42 -1.83
C LEU A 78 -7.46 -6.04 -1.68
N GLY A 79 -6.19 -6.04 -1.27
CA GLY A 79 -5.40 -4.81 -1.12
C GLY A 79 -5.25 -4.04 -2.44
N ILE A 80 -5.02 -4.75 -3.55
CA ILE A 80 -4.95 -4.13 -4.88
C ILE A 80 -6.31 -3.51 -5.26
N ILE A 81 -7.42 -4.19 -5.01
CA ILE A 81 -8.77 -3.66 -5.31
C ILE A 81 -9.04 -2.39 -4.48
N ILE A 82 -8.74 -2.42 -3.18
CA ILE A 82 -8.91 -1.27 -2.30
C ILE A 82 -8.06 -0.09 -2.79
N PHE A 83 -6.80 -0.35 -3.14
CA PHE A 83 -5.89 0.66 -3.69
C PHE A 83 -6.43 1.29 -4.97
N LEU A 84 -6.91 0.47 -5.91
CA LEU A 84 -7.45 0.95 -7.17
C LEU A 84 -8.69 1.82 -6.95
N ILE A 85 -9.61 1.42 -6.07
CA ILE A 85 -10.80 2.20 -5.74
C ILE A 85 -10.42 3.54 -5.11
N GLY A 86 -9.43 3.56 -4.21
CA GLY A 86 -8.99 4.78 -3.54
C GLY A 86 -8.10 5.72 -4.38
N SER A 87 -7.62 5.25 -5.53
CA SER A 87 -6.75 6.04 -6.42
C SER A 87 -7.52 6.86 -7.47
N PHE A 88 -8.82 6.62 -7.62
CA PHE A 88 -9.72 7.45 -8.43
C PHE A 88 -10.26 8.63 -7.61
#